data_AF-A0AA97JDC3-F1
#
_entry.id   AF-A0AA97JDC3-F1
#
_cell.length_a   1.000
_cell.length_b   1.000
_cell.length_c   1.000
_cell.angle_alpha   90.00
_cell.angle_beta   90.00
_cell.angle_gamma   90.00
#
_symmetry.space_group_name_H-M   'P 1'
#
loop_
_entity.id
_entity.type
_entity.pdbx_description
1 polymer ?
#
loop_
_entity_poly.entity_id
_entity_poly.type
_entity_poly.pdbx_seq_one_letter_code
_entity_poly.pdbx_strand_id
1 'polypeptide(L)'
;MHGRGWVACYYTTRHECKRLLRWMSPLAKGNLRCLLLLLLTVLGLCWTRYKLNPTVKKTSIVHLFEWRWNDVALECERYLAPNGFAGVQVSPPNENLVIMSPWRPWWERYQPISYKICSRSGNENEFRDMVTRCNNVGVRIYVDAVINHMCSSGAGSGYRGTCGSYFSAGDRDFPAVPYSNFDFNDRICETASGDIENYSDPVQVRNCRLLGLVDLTQRKDGVRSKIADYMNHLIDTGVAGFRIDATKHIWPEDINAIISKLNNLNTQWFSRGSRPFIYQEVIDMGGEAVRNKEYFRNGRVTEFRYGAQLGTVLRKWNGEKMANLKNWGENWNLMPSDKAIVFVDNHDNQRGHGAGGASILTFWNPRLYKMAVGFMLAHPYGSTRIMSSYKWPKHIQNGTDINNWVGPPSYSDGSIKHVSINPNGTCGNGWVCEHRWHQIRNMVIFRNAVHDKPIAWWWDNSNNQVAFGRDGKGFIVFNNDDRNLSEMLSTGLPAGIYCDVITGQKEGNQCTGIQIHVAANGIANFHISSQAKEPFIAIHVEAKL
;
A
#
# COMPACT_ATOMS: atom_id res chain seq x y z
N MET A 1 4.39 72.02 -2.65
CA MET A 1 3.38 72.21 -1.59
C MET A 1 3.35 70.94 -0.75
N HIS A 2 3.70 71.11 0.54
CA HIS A 2 3.66 70.23 1.73
C HIS A 2 3.85 68.70 1.59
N GLY A 3 4.69 68.00 2.35
CA GLY A 3 5.41 68.31 3.59
C GLY A 3 5.59 67.00 4.38
N ARG A 4 6.80 66.78 4.94
CA ARG A 4 7.26 65.60 5.68
C ARG A 4 6.57 65.43 7.04
N GLY A 5 6.62 64.23 7.65
CA GLY A 5 6.47 64.08 9.11
C GLY A 5 6.25 62.65 9.63
N TRP A 6 7.32 62.01 10.09
CA TRP A 6 7.30 60.78 10.90
C TRP A 6 7.03 61.06 12.40
N VAL A 7 6.62 60.01 13.13
CA VAL A 7 6.66 59.80 14.60
C VAL A 7 5.62 60.53 15.46
N ALA A 8 4.72 59.76 16.10
CA ALA A 8 4.49 59.74 17.56
C ALA A 8 3.13 59.09 17.92
N CYS A 9 3.13 57.85 18.43
CA CYS A 9 2.05 57.37 19.30
C CYS A 9 2.49 56.10 20.04
N TYR A 10 3.28 56.26 21.10
CA TYR A 10 3.65 55.14 21.99
C TYR A 10 3.89 55.60 23.43
N TYR A 11 3.06 56.50 24.00
CA TYR A 11 3.25 56.89 25.41
C TYR A 11 1.99 57.22 26.23
N THR A 12 0.77 56.88 25.78
CA THR A 12 -0.47 57.27 26.51
C THR A 12 -1.22 56.16 27.25
N THR A 13 -0.83 54.89 27.21
CA THR A 13 -1.63 53.81 27.85
C THR A 13 -1.18 53.37 29.25
N ARG A 14 0.02 53.76 29.71
CA ARG A 14 0.55 53.30 31.02
C ARG A 14 0.03 54.10 32.22
N HIS A 15 -0.31 55.38 32.02
CA HIS A 15 -0.66 56.28 33.12
C HIS A 15 -2.13 56.17 33.56
N GLU A 16 -3.04 55.88 32.64
CA GLU A 16 -4.46 55.69 32.95
C GLU A 16 -4.74 54.35 33.65
N CYS A 17 -4.01 53.30 33.27
CA CYS A 17 -4.17 51.97 33.88
C CYS A 17 -3.73 51.95 35.37
N LYS A 18 -2.71 52.74 35.73
CA LYS A 18 -2.29 52.94 37.13
C LYS A 18 -3.33 53.71 37.97
N ARG A 19 -4.16 54.53 37.34
CA ARG A 19 -5.17 55.36 38.01
C ARG A 19 -6.40 54.54 38.40
N LEU A 20 -6.81 53.60 37.53
CA LEU A 20 -7.91 52.65 37.78
C LEU A 20 -7.61 51.65 38.92
N LEU A 21 -6.37 51.16 39.01
CA LEU A 21 -5.95 50.22 40.07
C LEU A 21 -5.86 50.85 41.48
N ARG A 22 -5.85 52.19 41.61
CA ARG A 22 -5.79 52.88 42.91
C ARG A 22 -7.13 52.92 43.65
N TRP A 23 -8.26 52.81 42.95
CA TRP A 23 -9.60 52.91 43.53
C TRP A 23 -10.25 51.55 43.86
N MET A 24 -9.56 50.45 43.57
CA MET A 24 -10.06 49.11 43.87
C MET A 24 -9.75 48.73 45.33
N SER A 25 -10.78 48.30 46.06
CA SER A 25 -10.67 47.80 47.43
C SER A 25 -9.70 46.60 47.53
N PRO A 26 -9.10 46.35 48.71
CA PRO A 26 -8.16 45.23 48.90
C PRO A 26 -8.76 43.87 48.50
N LEU A 27 -10.07 43.67 48.76
CA LEU A 27 -10.82 42.49 48.34
C LEU A 27 -10.90 42.35 46.81
N ALA A 28 -11.14 43.44 46.09
CA ALA A 28 -11.24 43.44 44.63
C ALA A 28 -9.89 43.14 43.96
N LYS A 29 -8.77 43.57 44.56
CA LYS A 29 -7.41 43.25 44.08
C LYS A 29 -7.03 41.79 44.32
N GLY A 30 -7.46 41.21 45.45
CA GLY A 30 -7.29 39.78 45.74
C GLY A 30 -8.05 38.91 44.75
N ASN A 31 -9.33 39.23 44.51
CA ASN A 31 -10.17 38.50 43.57
C ASN A 31 -9.67 38.60 42.11
N LEU A 32 -9.18 39.76 41.67
CA LEU A 32 -8.64 39.94 40.32
C LEU A 32 -7.33 39.16 40.11
N ARG A 33 -6.48 39.05 41.14
CA ARG A 33 -5.26 38.21 41.10
C ARG A 33 -5.59 36.72 41.05
N CYS A 34 -6.56 36.26 41.85
CA CYS A 34 -7.04 34.88 41.80
C CYS A 34 -7.68 34.56 40.44
N LEU A 35 -8.47 35.48 39.87
CA LEU A 35 -9.08 35.31 38.55
C LEU A 35 -8.03 35.24 37.42
N LEU A 36 -6.99 36.08 37.47
CA LEU A 36 -5.87 36.04 36.52
C LEU A 36 -5.04 34.76 36.65
N LEU A 37 -4.81 34.28 37.88
CA LEU A 37 -4.10 33.02 38.13
C LEU A 37 -4.93 31.82 37.65
N LEU A 38 -6.25 31.81 37.86
CA LEU A 38 -7.17 30.80 37.32
C LEU A 38 -7.26 30.84 35.79
N LEU A 39 -7.28 32.03 35.17
CA LEU A 39 -7.25 32.17 33.72
C LEU A 39 -5.91 31.69 33.14
N LEU A 40 -4.78 31.99 33.79
CA LEU A 40 -3.46 31.52 33.37
C LEU A 40 -3.27 30.01 33.56
N THR A 41 -3.84 29.40 34.61
CA THR A 41 -3.82 27.94 34.77
C THR A 41 -4.77 27.24 33.81
N VAL A 42 -5.96 27.79 33.51
CA VAL A 42 -6.86 27.26 32.47
C VAL A 42 -6.26 27.42 31.08
N LEU A 43 -5.60 28.54 30.77
CA LEU A 43 -4.84 28.72 29.52
C LEU A 43 -3.62 27.80 29.43
N GLY A 44 -2.88 27.59 30.53
CA GLY A 44 -1.75 26.65 30.60
C GLY A 44 -2.16 25.17 30.53
N LEU A 45 -3.33 24.81 31.07
CA LEU A 45 -3.92 23.47 30.94
C LEU A 45 -4.55 23.24 29.56
N CYS A 46 -5.03 24.29 28.88
CA CYS A 46 -5.45 24.21 27.47
C CYS A 46 -4.26 24.09 26.50
N TRP A 47 -3.11 24.70 26.80
CA TRP A 47 -1.92 24.61 25.95
C TRP A 47 -1.16 23.29 26.06
N THR A 48 -1.39 22.51 27.12
CA THR A 48 -0.77 21.20 27.33
C THR A 48 -1.57 20.03 26.74
N ARG A 49 -2.74 20.27 26.15
CA ARG A 49 -3.56 19.24 25.46
C ARG A 49 -3.61 19.31 23.93
N TYR A 50 -2.87 20.23 23.30
CA TYR A 50 -2.76 20.29 21.84
C TYR A 50 -1.33 20.59 21.37
N LYS A 51 -0.36 19.79 21.81
CA LYS A 51 0.66 19.36 20.84
C LYS A 51 0.00 18.26 20.01
N LEU A 52 -0.76 18.66 19.00
CA LEU A 52 -0.90 17.83 17.81
C LEU A 52 0.55 17.66 17.32
N ASN A 53 1.19 16.55 17.71
CA ASN A 53 2.31 16.05 16.94
C ASN A 53 1.83 16.09 15.49
N PRO A 54 2.52 16.79 14.57
CA PRO A 54 2.11 16.81 13.18
C PRO A 54 1.88 15.36 12.79
N THR A 55 0.63 15.02 12.45
CA THR A 55 0.23 13.63 12.26
C THR A 55 1.19 13.02 11.27
N VAL A 56 2.03 12.08 11.73
CA VAL A 56 3.03 11.42 10.90
C VAL A 56 2.28 10.87 9.69
N LYS A 57 2.64 11.37 8.51
CA LYS A 57 1.95 10.98 7.28
C LYS A 57 2.25 9.52 7.03
N LYS A 58 1.20 8.69 7.01
CA LYS A 58 1.29 7.26 6.73
C LYS A 58 1.31 7.08 5.21
N THR A 59 2.33 6.41 4.68
CA THR A 59 2.65 6.47 3.24
C THR A 59 2.56 5.14 2.49
N SER A 60 2.50 4.01 3.20
CA SER A 60 2.49 2.67 2.61
C SER A 60 1.24 1.90 2.99
N ILE A 61 0.69 1.16 2.03
CA ILE A 61 -0.34 0.15 2.29
C ILE A 61 0.29 -1.25 2.31
N VAL A 62 -0.37 -2.21 2.95
CA VAL A 62 0.03 -3.63 2.94
C VAL A 62 -1.07 -4.48 2.32
N HIS A 63 -0.72 -5.43 1.45
CA HIS A 63 -1.64 -6.45 0.98
C HIS A 63 -1.62 -7.63 1.95
N LEU A 64 -2.63 -7.73 2.83
CA LEU A 64 -2.81 -8.87 3.73
C LEU A 64 -3.53 -10.00 2.96
N PHE A 65 -2.79 -10.62 2.04
CA PHE A 65 -3.33 -11.54 1.05
C PHE A 65 -3.95 -12.78 1.69
N GLU A 66 -5.24 -13.02 1.41
CA GLU A 66 -6.06 -14.12 1.93
C GLU A 66 -6.34 -14.09 3.45
N TRP A 67 -6.03 -12.99 4.14
CA TRP A 67 -6.33 -12.89 5.57
C TRP A 67 -7.83 -12.84 5.83
N ARG A 68 -8.27 -13.37 6.98
CA ARG A 68 -9.65 -13.25 7.44
C ARG A 68 -9.91 -11.87 8.03
N TRP A 69 -11.15 -11.40 7.97
CA TRP A 69 -11.52 -10.05 8.42
C TRP A 69 -11.20 -9.81 9.89
N ASN A 70 -11.48 -10.79 10.75
CA ASN A 70 -11.18 -10.72 12.17
C ASN A 70 -9.66 -10.60 12.45
N ASP A 71 -8.82 -11.27 11.65
CA ASP A 71 -7.36 -11.18 11.79
C ASP A 71 -6.85 -9.81 11.32
N VAL A 72 -7.39 -9.26 10.22
CA VAL A 72 -7.07 -7.91 9.75
C VAL A 72 -7.46 -6.85 10.78
N ALA A 73 -8.64 -6.97 11.39
CA ALA A 73 -9.13 -6.04 12.40
C ALA A 73 -8.17 -5.97 13.61
N LEU A 74 -7.76 -7.13 14.13
CA LEU A 74 -6.77 -7.25 15.19
C LEU A 74 -5.41 -6.68 14.76
N GLU A 75 -5.00 -6.94 13.52
CA GLU A 75 -3.73 -6.46 12.97
C GLU A 75 -3.68 -4.94 12.84
N CYS A 76 -4.78 -4.31 12.45
CA CYS A 76 -4.93 -2.86 12.42
C CYS A 76 -4.61 -2.23 13.78
N GLU A 77 -5.22 -2.74 14.84
CA GLU A 77 -5.10 -2.22 16.21
C GLU A 77 -3.74 -2.53 16.82
N ARG A 78 -3.31 -3.80 16.77
CA ARG A 78 -2.13 -4.26 17.51
C ARG A 78 -0.81 -3.95 16.81
N TYR A 79 -0.82 -3.65 15.51
CA TYR A 79 0.41 -3.56 14.74
C TYR A 79 0.44 -2.46 13.68
N LEU A 80 -0.52 -2.42 12.76
CA LEU A 80 -0.44 -1.49 11.62
C LEU A 80 -0.54 -0.03 12.07
N ALA A 81 -1.46 0.28 12.98
CA ALA A 81 -1.60 1.64 13.49
C ALA A 81 -0.36 2.10 14.29
N PRO A 82 0.15 1.35 15.30
CA PRO A 82 1.36 1.72 16.02
C PRO A 82 2.61 1.86 15.14
N ASN A 83 2.70 1.11 14.05
CA ASN A 83 3.85 1.10 13.15
C ASN A 83 3.68 1.97 11.89
N GLY A 84 2.64 2.81 11.85
CA GLY A 84 2.49 3.85 10.83
C GLY A 84 2.12 3.37 9.42
N PHE A 85 1.49 2.20 9.29
CA PHE A 85 0.92 1.75 8.01
C PHE A 85 -0.34 2.54 7.67
N ALA A 86 -0.47 2.97 6.40
CA ALA A 86 -1.59 3.78 5.94
C ALA A 86 -2.87 2.98 5.77
N GLY A 87 -2.76 1.71 5.40
CA GLY A 87 -3.93 0.87 5.15
C GLY A 87 -3.61 -0.52 4.66
N VAL A 88 -4.66 -1.27 4.38
CA VAL A 88 -4.65 -2.67 3.98
C VAL A 88 -5.38 -2.82 2.66
N GLN A 89 -4.74 -3.44 1.67
CA GLN A 89 -5.47 -4.09 0.58
C GLN A 89 -5.97 -5.44 1.09
N VAL A 90 -7.26 -5.69 0.98
CA VAL A 90 -7.89 -6.97 1.30
C VAL A 90 -8.16 -7.76 0.01
N SER A 91 -8.11 -9.09 0.08
CA SER A 91 -8.56 -9.97 -1.03
C SER A 91 -10.04 -9.76 -1.37
N PRO A 92 -10.53 -10.19 -2.55
CA PRO A 92 -11.89 -9.91 -3.00
C PRO A 92 -12.96 -10.31 -1.96
N PRO A 93 -13.77 -9.37 -1.44
CA PRO A 93 -14.69 -9.64 -0.35
C PRO A 93 -16.03 -10.21 -0.81
N ASN A 94 -16.33 -10.10 -2.10
CA ASN A 94 -17.55 -10.63 -2.69
C ASN A 94 -17.54 -12.17 -2.77
N GLU A 95 -18.72 -12.75 -2.92
CA GLU A 95 -18.90 -14.18 -3.11
C GLU A 95 -18.23 -14.67 -4.39
N ASN A 96 -17.48 -15.75 -4.26
CA ASN A 96 -16.71 -16.36 -5.34
C ASN A 96 -16.99 -17.86 -5.48
N LEU A 97 -16.52 -18.44 -6.58
CA LEU A 97 -16.64 -19.87 -6.85
C LEU A 97 -15.83 -20.69 -5.84
N VAL A 98 -16.39 -21.78 -5.34
CA VAL A 98 -15.69 -22.80 -4.54
C VAL A 98 -15.14 -23.87 -5.48
N ILE A 99 -13.81 -23.97 -5.55
CA ILE A 99 -13.12 -24.92 -6.42
C ILE A 99 -12.50 -26.03 -5.59
N MET A 100 -12.88 -27.28 -5.88
CA MET A 100 -12.42 -28.47 -5.13
C MET A 100 -11.33 -29.25 -5.86
N SER A 101 -11.14 -29.01 -7.16
CA SER A 101 -10.04 -29.58 -7.95
C SER A 101 -9.42 -28.49 -8.84
N PRO A 102 -8.19 -28.01 -8.52
CA PRO A 102 -7.43 -28.35 -7.32
C PRO A 102 -8.13 -27.84 -6.04
N TRP A 103 -7.73 -28.31 -4.85
CA TRP A 103 -8.46 -27.99 -3.62
C TRP A 103 -8.24 -26.53 -3.16
N ARG A 104 -9.30 -25.72 -3.22
CA ARG A 104 -9.40 -24.36 -2.67
C ARG A 104 -8.26 -23.41 -3.08
N PRO A 105 -7.95 -23.30 -4.39
CA PRO A 105 -6.86 -22.46 -4.86
C PRO A 105 -7.12 -20.99 -4.55
N TRP A 106 -6.07 -20.19 -4.39
CA TRP A 106 -6.23 -18.75 -4.08
C TRP A 106 -6.96 -17.99 -5.20
N TRP A 107 -6.74 -18.40 -6.45
CA TRP A 107 -7.34 -17.76 -7.62
C TRP A 107 -8.85 -18.03 -7.74
N GLU A 108 -9.44 -18.90 -6.90
CA GLU A 108 -10.90 -19.06 -6.84
C GLU A 108 -11.62 -17.75 -6.48
N ARG A 109 -10.95 -16.83 -5.76
CA ARG A 109 -11.50 -15.52 -5.36
C ARG A 109 -11.64 -14.53 -6.51
N TYR A 110 -10.97 -14.78 -7.62
CA TYR A 110 -11.09 -14.00 -8.86
C TYR A 110 -12.12 -14.62 -9.81
N GLN A 111 -13.04 -15.43 -9.28
CA GLN A 111 -14.17 -15.98 -10.02
C GLN A 111 -15.48 -15.62 -9.32
N PRO A 112 -15.97 -14.37 -9.46
CA PRO A 112 -17.18 -13.92 -8.80
C PRO A 112 -18.41 -14.77 -9.14
N ILE A 113 -19.27 -14.95 -8.15
CA ILE A 113 -20.59 -15.57 -8.30
C ILE A 113 -21.69 -14.54 -7.99
N SER A 114 -21.45 -13.70 -6.98
CA SER A 114 -22.30 -12.56 -6.69
C SER A 114 -21.51 -11.42 -6.03
N TYR A 115 -22.19 -10.31 -5.75
CA TYR A 115 -21.65 -9.18 -5.00
C TYR A 115 -21.97 -9.23 -3.50
N LYS A 116 -22.51 -10.36 -2.98
CA LYS A 116 -22.68 -10.56 -1.53
C LYS A 116 -21.32 -10.52 -0.84
N ILE A 117 -21.20 -9.83 0.28
CA ILE A 117 -19.97 -9.82 1.09
C ILE A 117 -19.91 -11.10 1.93
N CYS A 118 -19.37 -12.15 1.34
CA CYS A 118 -19.42 -13.50 1.89
C CYS A 118 -18.38 -14.40 1.22
N SER A 119 -17.20 -14.51 1.85
CA SER A 119 -16.07 -15.26 1.30
C SER A 119 -15.40 -16.10 2.39
N ARG A 120 -14.34 -16.84 2.03
CA ARG A 120 -13.54 -17.57 3.01
C ARG A 120 -12.89 -16.70 4.09
N SER A 121 -12.78 -15.39 3.86
CA SER A 121 -12.27 -14.44 4.86
C SER A 121 -13.30 -14.08 5.94
N GLY A 122 -14.59 -14.32 5.69
CA GLY A 122 -15.68 -14.01 6.62
C GLY A 122 -16.94 -13.49 5.93
N ASN A 123 -17.96 -13.22 6.74
CA ASN A 123 -19.24 -12.66 6.31
C ASN A 123 -19.25 -11.12 6.36
N GLU A 124 -20.37 -10.50 5.97
CA GLU A 124 -20.53 -9.04 5.93
C GLU A 124 -20.38 -8.36 7.29
N ASN A 125 -20.87 -8.97 8.38
CA ASN A 125 -20.73 -8.39 9.71
C ASN A 125 -19.27 -8.33 10.14
N GLU A 126 -18.51 -9.40 9.90
CA GLU A 126 -17.07 -9.45 10.18
C GLU A 126 -16.29 -8.47 9.29
N PHE A 127 -16.69 -8.30 8.03
CA PHE A 127 -16.11 -7.29 7.15
C PHE A 127 -16.36 -5.86 7.66
N ARG A 128 -17.60 -5.56 8.08
CA ARG A 128 -17.98 -4.26 8.66
C ARG A 128 -17.26 -3.98 9.98
N ASP A 129 -17.11 -4.98 10.84
CA ASP A 129 -16.33 -4.88 12.08
C ASP A 129 -14.86 -4.52 11.78
N MET A 130 -14.24 -5.24 10.85
CA MET A 130 -12.88 -4.97 10.39
C MET A 130 -12.72 -3.54 9.87
N VAL A 131 -13.59 -3.09 8.96
CA VAL A 131 -13.54 -1.74 8.40
C VAL A 131 -13.67 -0.68 9.50
N THR A 132 -14.63 -0.86 10.41
CA THR A 132 -14.90 0.05 11.53
C THR A 132 -13.67 0.17 12.44
N ARG A 133 -13.14 -0.97 12.90
CA ARG A 133 -12.00 -1.01 13.83
C ARG A 133 -10.73 -0.46 13.21
N CYS A 134 -10.43 -0.82 11.97
CA CYS A 134 -9.28 -0.27 11.25
C CYS A 134 -9.39 1.24 11.06
N ASN A 135 -10.57 1.76 10.65
CA ASN A 135 -10.76 3.20 10.48
C ASN A 135 -10.65 3.96 11.81
N ASN A 136 -11.13 3.39 12.93
CA ASN A 136 -11.03 4.00 14.25
C ASN A 136 -9.57 4.18 14.72
N VAL A 137 -8.64 3.33 14.27
CA VAL A 137 -7.19 3.47 14.52
C VAL A 137 -6.45 4.15 13.37
N GLY A 138 -7.19 4.72 12.41
CA GLY A 138 -6.64 5.47 11.28
C GLY A 138 -5.85 4.61 10.29
N VAL A 139 -6.23 3.34 10.12
CA VAL A 139 -5.72 2.42 9.10
C VAL A 139 -6.84 2.16 8.09
N ARG A 140 -6.59 2.46 6.82
CA ARG A 140 -7.62 2.44 5.79
C ARG A 140 -7.78 1.06 5.16
N ILE A 141 -8.97 0.72 4.68
CA ILE A 141 -9.22 -0.51 3.91
C ILE A 141 -9.36 -0.16 2.43
N TYR A 142 -8.68 -0.92 1.59
CA TYR A 142 -8.80 -0.85 0.13
C TYR A 142 -9.26 -2.23 -0.37
N VAL A 143 -10.38 -2.26 -1.06
CA VAL A 143 -10.98 -3.51 -1.54
C VAL A 143 -10.39 -3.90 -2.88
N ASP A 144 -10.11 -5.19 -3.05
CA ASP A 144 -9.87 -5.78 -4.36
C ASP A 144 -11.20 -6.04 -5.09
N ALA A 145 -11.48 -5.25 -6.12
CA ALA A 145 -12.74 -5.25 -6.84
C ALA A 145 -12.60 -6.00 -8.17
N VAL A 146 -13.15 -7.22 -8.22
CA VAL A 146 -13.21 -8.06 -9.42
C VAL A 146 -14.48 -7.74 -10.19
N ILE A 147 -14.36 -6.82 -11.16
CA ILE A 147 -15.50 -6.24 -11.90
C ILE A 147 -15.40 -6.40 -13.42
N ASN A 148 -14.34 -7.04 -13.90
CA ASN A 148 -14.19 -7.37 -15.32
C ASN A 148 -15.09 -8.54 -15.73
N HIS A 149 -15.10 -9.59 -14.91
CA HIS A 149 -15.65 -10.89 -15.26
C HIS A 149 -16.40 -11.51 -14.08
N MET A 150 -17.14 -12.58 -14.37
CA MET A 150 -17.66 -13.52 -13.39
C MET A 150 -16.79 -14.80 -13.38
N CYS A 151 -17.29 -15.93 -12.90
CA CYS A 151 -16.54 -17.18 -12.90
C CYS A 151 -16.19 -17.69 -14.31
N SER A 152 -15.35 -18.73 -14.39
CA SER A 152 -14.99 -19.37 -15.66
C SER A 152 -16.24 -19.88 -16.40
N SER A 153 -16.27 -19.74 -17.73
CA SER A 153 -17.33 -20.26 -18.60
C SER A 153 -17.46 -21.78 -18.52
N GLY A 154 -16.38 -22.47 -18.14
CA GLY A 154 -16.34 -23.91 -17.90
C GLY A 154 -16.71 -24.32 -16.47
N ALA A 155 -17.11 -23.38 -15.60
CA ALA A 155 -17.37 -23.68 -14.19
C ALA A 155 -18.60 -24.58 -13.97
N GLY A 156 -19.47 -24.76 -14.97
CA GLY A 156 -20.73 -25.50 -14.85
C GLY A 156 -21.82 -24.69 -14.16
N SER A 157 -22.74 -25.36 -13.49
CA SER A 157 -23.83 -24.73 -12.72
C SER A 157 -23.92 -25.29 -11.30
N GLY A 158 -24.76 -24.67 -10.47
CA GLY A 158 -25.12 -25.14 -9.13
C GLY A 158 -24.86 -24.13 -8.01
N TYR A 159 -24.90 -24.61 -6.77
CA TYR A 159 -24.81 -23.81 -5.55
C TYR A 159 -23.40 -23.82 -4.95
N ARG A 160 -22.39 -23.56 -5.80
CA ARG A 160 -20.97 -23.61 -5.42
C ARG A 160 -20.35 -22.23 -5.21
N GLY A 161 -21.16 -21.20 -4.95
CA GLY A 161 -20.65 -19.93 -4.41
C GLY A 161 -20.25 -20.07 -2.94
N THR A 162 -19.30 -19.27 -2.47
CA THR A 162 -18.90 -19.26 -1.04
C THR A 162 -20.04 -18.89 -0.09
N CYS A 163 -21.14 -18.33 -0.60
CA CYS A 163 -22.36 -18.02 0.15
C CYS A 163 -23.56 -18.89 -0.29
N GLY A 164 -23.31 -19.95 -1.05
CA GLY A 164 -24.33 -20.87 -1.54
C GLY A 164 -25.26 -20.27 -2.60
N SER A 165 -24.90 -19.17 -3.27
CA SER A 165 -25.69 -18.67 -4.39
C SER A 165 -25.67 -19.65 -5.56
N TYR A 166 -26.82 -19.80 -6.23
CA TYR A 166 -26.90 -20.49 -7.52
C TYR A 166 -26.23 -19.67 -8.62
N PHE A 167 -25.65 -20.35 -9.59
CA PHE A 167 -25.26 -19.82 -10.89
C PHE A 167 -25.33 -20.91 -11.97
N SER A 168 -25.42 -20.50 -13.23
CA SER A 168 -25.14 -21.32 -14.41
C SER A 168 -24.16 -20.57 -15.31
N ALA A 169 -22.89 -20.97 -15.32
CA ALA A 169 -21.89 -20.34 -16.16
C ALA A 169 -22.23 -20.55 -17.65
N GLY A 170 -22.68 -21.75 -18.02
CA GLY A 170 -23.05 -22.10 -19.40
C GLY A 170 -24.16 -21.23 -19.97
N ASP A 171 -25.23 -21.02 -19.19
CA ASP A 171 -26.38 -20.20 -19.59
C ASP A 171 -26.18 -18.70 -19.33
N ARG A 172 -25.03 -18.35 -18.72
CA ARG A 172 -24.70 -16.99 -18.28
C ARG A 172 -25.71 -16.44 -17.28
N ASP A 173 -26.20 -17.28 -16.37
CA ASP A 173 -27.19 -16.92 -15.35
C ASP A 173 -26.55 -16.81 -13.97
N PHE A 174 -26.57 -15.60 -13.41
CA PHE A 174 -26.03 -15.29 -12.08
C PHE A 174 -27.10 -14.55 -11.27
N PRO A 175 -28.17 -15.23 -10.82
CA PRO A 175 -29.39 -14.61 -10.30
C PRO A 175 -29.20 -13.87 -8.97
N ALA A 176 -28.11 -14.14 -8.25
CA ALA A 176 -27.77 -13.39 -7.04
C ALA A 176 -27.28 -11.95 -7.33
N VAL A 177 -27.01 -11.60 -8.59
CA VAL A 177 -26.61 -10.24 -8.98
C VAL A 177 -27.75 -9.35 -9.51
N PRO A 178 -28.75 -9.73 -10.32
CA PRO A 178 -29.01 -10.87 -11.21
C PRO A 178 -28.50 -10.63 -12.65
N TYR A 179 -27.36 -11.20 -13.07
CA TYR A 179 -26.90 -11.11 -14.47
C TYR A 179 -27.47 -12.23 -15.35
N SER A 180 -27.77 -11.93 -16.60
CA SER A 180 -28.15 -12.91 -17.63
C SER A 180 -27.21 -12.87 -18.82
N ASN A 181 -27.40 -13.74 -19.82
CA ASN A 181 -26.63 -13.75 -21.07
C ASN A 181 -26.59 -12.40 -21.83
N PHE A 182 -27.48 -11.45 -21.55
CA PHE A 182 -27.47 -10.11 -22.12
C PHE A 182 -26.52 -9.13 -21.41
N ASP A 183 -25.85 -9.57 -20.35
CA ASP A 183 -24.94 -8.78 -19.52
C ASP A 183 -23.47 -9.15 -19.77
N PHE A 184 -23.18 -9.99 -20.77
CA PHE A 184 -21.86 -10.50 -21.10
C PHE A 184 -21.47 -10.25 -22.56
N ASN A 185 -20.17 -10.25 -22.84
CA ASN A 185 -19.60 -9.93 -24.16
C ASN A 185 -19.58 -11.11 -25.15
N ASP A 186 -20.30 -12.21 -24.89
CA ASP A 186 -20.32 -13.39 -25.78
C ASP A 186 -20.70 -13.08 -27.24
N ARG A 187 -21.52 -12.04 -27.48
CA ARG A 187 -21.93 -11.60 -28.82
C ARG A 187 -21.07 -10.45 -29.38
N ILE A 188 -20.10 -9.97 -28.61
CA ILE A 188 -19.24 -8.83 -28.93
C ILE A 188 -17.81 -9.30 -29.21
N CYS A 189 -17.34 -10.34 -28.51
CA CYS A 189 -16.07 -10.97 -28.82
C CYS A 189 -16.11 -11.59 -30.24
N GLU A 190 -15.06 -11.34 -31.02
CA GLU A 190 -14.96 -11.79 -32.42
C GLU A 190 -14.01 -12.99 -32.60
N THR A 191 -13.33 -13.44 -31.52
CA THR A 191 -12.42 -14.59 -31.61
C THR A 191 -13.20 -15.90 -31.67
N ALA A 192 -12.64 -16.90 -32.36
CA ALA A 192 -13.31 -18.18 -32.56
C ALA A 192 -13.47 -18.97 -31.24
N SER A 193 -12.51 -18.84 -30.32
CA SER A 193 -12.59 -19.47 -29.00
C SER A 193 -13.54 -18.75 -28.03
N GLY A 194 -13.82 -17.46 -28.28
CA GLY A 194 -14.43 -16.55 -27.32
C GLY A 194 -13.45 -16.02 -26.26
N ASP A 195 -12.18 -16.42 -26.31
CA ASP A 195 -11.13 -16.02 -25.38
C ASP A 195 -10.16 -15.02 -26.04
N ILE A 196 -9.35 -14.35 -25.22
CA ILE A 196 -8.26 -13.50 -25.69
C ILE A 196 -7.15 -14.39 -26.28
N GLU A 197 -6.83 -14.20 -27.56
CA GLU A 197 -5.84 -14.98 -28.30
C GLU A 197 -4.59 -14.15 -28.67
N ASN A 198 -4.74 -12.83 -28.81
CA ASN A 198 -3.69 -11.91 -29.25
C ASN A 198 -3.73 -10.57 -28.50
N TYR A 199 -2.72 -10.31 -27.67
CA TYR A 199 -2.57 -9.06 -26.89
C TYR A 199 -2.13 -7.84 -27.73
N SER A 200 -1.86 -8.02 -29.02
CA SER A 200 -1.63 -6.93 -29.98
C SER A 200 -2.93 -6.36 -30.55
N ASP A 201 -4.08 -6.98 -30.25
CA ASP A 201 -5.39 -6.46 -30.62
C ASP A 201 -6.12 -5.97 -29.36
N PRO A 202 -6.26 -4.64 -29.18
CA PRO A 202 -6.87 -4.07 -27.98
C PRO A 202 -8.38 -4.35 -27.90
N VAL A 203 -9.03 -4.72 -29.01
CA VAL A 203 -10.47 -5.01 -29.04
C VAL A 203 -10.74 -6.34 -28.36
N GLN A 204 -10.05 -7.42 -28.76
CA GLN A 204 -10.24 -8.70 -28.10
C GLN A 204 -9.75 -8.69 -26.65
N VAL A 205 -8.67 -7.95 -26.33
CA VAL A 205 -8.17 -7.83 -24.95
C VAL A 205 -9.24 -7.31 -23.99
N ARG A 206 -10.21 -6.52 -24.48
CA ARG A 206 -11.25 -5.88 -23.67
C ARG A 206 -12.68 -6.40 -23.86
N ASN A 207 -12.88 -7.28 -24.83
CA ASN A 207 -14.22 -7.79 -25.16
C ASN A 207 -14.29 -9.32 -25.12
N CYS A 208 -13.16 -10.03 -25.04
CA CYS A 208 -13.10 -11.48 -25.00
C CYS A 208 -12.69 -11.96 -23.62
N ARG A 209 -13.00 -13.24 -23.33
CA ARG A 209 -12.78 -13.81 -22.01
C ARG A 209 -11.29 -13.95 -21.70
N LEU A 210 -10.87 -13.39 -20.57
CA LEU A 210 -9.54 -13.63 -20.01
C LEU A 210 -9.48 -15.05 -19.45
N LEU A 211 -8.73 -15.96 -20.10
CA LEU A 211 -8.58 -17.35 -19.65
C LEU A 211 -9.94 -18.06 -19.40
N GLY A 212 -10.92 -17.79 -20.26
CA GLY A 212 -12.27 -18.35 -20.15
C GLY A 212 -13.14 -17.72 -19.06
N LEU A 213 -12.71 -16.67 -18.36
CA LEU A 213 -13.54 -15.95 -17.38
C LEU A 213 -14.66 -15.19 -18.10
N VAL A 214 -15.91 -15.42 -17.71
CA VAL A 214 -17.08 -14.86 -18.41
C VAL A 214 -17.06 -13.33 -18.31
N ASP A 215 -16.88 -12.67 -19.46
CA ASP A 215 -16.56 -11.25 -19.56
C ASP A 215 -17.83 -10.37 -19.54
N LEU A 216 -17.95 -9.49 -18.54
CA LEU A 216 -19.13 -8.63 -18.39
C LEU A 216 -19.16 -7.56 -19.48
N THR A 217 -20.36 -7.12 -19.88
CA THR A 217 -20.50 -6.04 -20.85
C THR A 217 -20.57 -4.68 -20.15
N GLN A 218 -19.43 -4.15 -19.70
CA GLN A 218 -19.41 -2.89 -18.94
C GLN A 218 -19.83 -1.65 -19.74
N ARG A 219 -20.03 -1.77 -21.07
CA ARG A 219 -20.65 -0.72 -21.89
C ARG A 219 -22.13 -0.48 -21.54
N LYS A 220 -22.82 -1.49 -20.99
CA LYS A 220 -24.25 -1.43 -20.65
C LYS A 220 -24.45 -0.76 -19.30
N ASP A 221 -25.30 0.27 -19.25
CA ASP A 221 -25.51 1.04 -18.02
C ASP A 221 -26.05 0.18 -16.86
N GLY A 222 -26.87 -0.82 -17.14
CA GLY A 222 -27.36 -1.77 -16.13
C GLY A 222 -26.23 -2.58 -15.46
N VAL A 223 -25.20 -2.96 -16.22
CA VAL A 223 -24.00 -3.64 -15.68
C VAL A 223 -23.17 -2.66 -14.85
N ARG A 224 -22.93 -1.45 -15.37
CA ARG A 224 -22.20 -0.39 -14.64
C ARG A 224 -22.87 -0.05 -13.32
N SER A 225 -24.21 0.03 -13.30
CA SER A 225 -24.98 0.38 -12.10
C SER A 225 -24.91 -0.74 -11.06
N LYS A 226 -25.06 -2.01 -11.44
CA LYS A 226 -24.87 -3.14 -10.52
C LYS A 226 -23.46 -3.19 -9.90
N ILE A 227 -22.43 -2.90 -10.69
CA ILE A 227 -21.05 -2.77 -10.19
C ILE A 227 -20.93 -1.58 -9.23
N ALA A 228 -21.47 -0.42 -9.60
CA ALA A 228 -21.43 0.78 -8.78
C ALA A 228 -22.18 0.59 -7.45
N ASP A 229 -23.32 -0.10 -7.44
CA ASP A 229 -24.08 -0.42 -6.23
C ASP A 229 -23.26 -1.28 -5.26
N TYR A 230 -22.58 -2.31 -5.77
CA TYR A 230 -21.63 -3.11 -4.99
C TYR A 230 -20.51 -2.26 -4.38
N MET A 231 -19.88 -1.40 -5.20
CA MET A 231 -18.78 -0.56 -4.73
C MET A 231 -19.28 0.54 -3.76
N ASN A 232 -20.47 1.09 -3.97
CA ASN A 232 -21.09 2.07 -3.08
C ASN A 232 -21.45 1.46 -1.73
N HIS A 233 -21.96 0.23 -1.70
CA HIS A 233 -22.18 -0.51 -0.46
C HIS A 233 -20.90 -0.63 0.39
N LEU A 234 -19.76 -0.87 -0.26
CA LEU A 234 -18.44 -0.92 0.38
C LEU A 234 -17.96 0.47 0.84
N ILE A 235 -18.16 1.51 0.04
CA ILE A 235 -17.84 2.90 0.41
C ILE A 235 -18.64 3.33 1.64
N ASP A 236 -19.95 3.06 1.64
CA ASP A 236 -20.86 3.40 2.73
C ASP A 236 -20.51 2.63 4.01
N THR A 237 -19.98 1.40 3.87
CA THR A 237 -19.40 0.63 4.99
C THR A 237 -18.13 1.28 5.57
N GLY A 238 -17.42 2.11 4.80
CA GLY A 238 -16.23 2.86 5.25
C GLY A 238 -14.92 2.52 4.53
N VAL A 239 -14.97 1.77 3.43
CA VAL A 239 -13.78 1.48 2.59
C VAL A 239 -13.25 2.78 1.99
N ALA A 240 -11.92 2.93 1.91
CA ALA A 240 -11.26 4.15 1.45
C ALA A 240 -10.96 4.17 -0.06
N GLY A 241 -11.05 3.03 -0.73
CA GLY A 241 -10.72 2.91 -2.14
C GLY A 241 -10.65 1.47 -2.64
N PHE A 242 -10.21 1.31 -3.89
CA PHE A 242 -10.28 0.06 -4.63
C PHE A 242 -9.02 -0.21 -5.44
N ARG A 243 -8.52 -1.45 -5.38
CA ARG A 243 -7.81 -2.07 -6.50
C ARG A 243 -8.89 -2.50 -7.49
N ILE A 244 -8.83 -2.06 -8.73
CA ILE A 244 -9.68 -2.61 -9.79
C ILE A 244 -8.87 -3.71 -10.48
N ASP A 245 -9.30 -4.95 -10.28
CA ASP A 245 -8.70 -6.14 -10.89
C ASP A 245 -8.85 -6.12 -12.42
N ALA A 246 -7.87 -6.70 -13.13
CA ALA A 246 -7.96 -6.93 -14.57
C ALA A 246 -8.32 -5.68 -15.39
N THR A 247 -7.94 -4.48 -14.94
CA THR A 247 -8.37 -3.21 -15.58
C THR A 247 -7.91 -3.09 -17.03
N LYS A 248 -6.78 -3.72 -17.42
CA LYS A 248 -6.36 -3.84 -18.82
C LYS A 248 -7.48 -4.35 -19.73
N HIS A 249 -8.32 -5.23 -19.20
CA HIS A 249 -9.40 -5.92 -19.90
C HIS A 249 -10.73 -5.16 -19.87
N ILE A 250 -10.76 -3.96 -19.30
CA ILE A 250 -11.94 -3.09 -19.33
C ILE A 250 -11.58 -1.82 -20.10
N TRP A 251 -12.51 -1.30 -20.91
CA TRP A 251 -12.31 -0.02 -21.59
C TRP A 251 -12.11 1.12 -20.58
N PRO A 252 -11.16 2.04 -20.79
CA PRO A 252 -10.94 3.19 -19.91
C PRO A 252 -12.20 4.04 -19.72
N GLU A 253 -13.08 4.13 -20.73
CA GLU A 253 -14.37 4.84 -20.70
C GLU A 253 -15.37 4.15 -19.77
N ASP A 254 -15.42 2.82 -19.80
CA ASP A 254 -16.33 2.02 -18.97
C ASP A 254 -15.93 2.10 -17.49
N ILE A 255 -14.63 2.05 -17.21
CA ILE A 255 -14.10 2.31 -15.87
C ILE A 255 -14.48 3.71 -15.39
N ASN A 256 -14.29 4.74 -16.23
CA ASN A 256 -14.65 6.11 -15.88
C ASN A 256 -16.15 6.23 -15.58
N ALA A 257 -17.01 5.59 -16.38
CA ALA A 257 -18.45 5.60 -16.21
C ALA A 257 -18.89 4.91 -14.90
N ILE A 258 -18.22 3.83 -14.50
CA ILE A 258 -18.44 3.17 -13.20
C ILE A 258 -17.99 4.09 -12.05
N ILE A 259 -16.76 4.62 -12.12
CA ILE A 259 -16.19 5.49 -11.06
C ILE A 259 -17.03 6.76 -10.87
N SER A 260 -17.61 7.29 -11.94
CA SER A 260 -18.46 8.48 -11.90
C SER A 260 -19.77 8.25 -11.14
N LYS A 261 -20.23 7.00 -11.00
CA LYS A 261 -21.41 6.61 -10.19
C LYS A 261 -21.08 6.40 -8.71
N LEU A 262 -19.80 6.43 -8.33
CA LEU A 262 -19.41 6.15 -6.95
C LEU A 262 -19.71 7.32 -6.01
N ASN A 263 -20.11 6.99 -4.78
CA ASN A 263 -20.28 7.93 -3.68
C ASN A 263 -18.95 8.56 -3.28
N ASN A 264 -19.03 9.67 -2.56
CA ASN A 264 -17.90 10.13 -1.75
C ASN A 264 -17.75 9.22 -0.53
N LEU A 265 -16.55 9.19 0.05
CA LEU A 265 -16.23 8.38 1.23
C LEU A 265 -17.10 8.76 2.43
N ASN A 266 -17.38 7.77 3.28
CA ASN A 266 -18.22 7.91 4.46
C ASN A 266 -17.69 9.01 5.42
N THR A 267 -18.53 10.01 5.70
CA THR A 267 -18.16 11.20 6.48
C THR A 267 -17.90 10.94 7.97
N GLN A 268 -18.16 9.72 8.47
CA GLN A 268 -17.78 9.31 9.82
C GLN A 268 -16.26 9.33 10.01
N TRP A 269 -15.49 8.94 8.99
CA TRP A 269 -14.02 8.81 9.08
C TRP A 269 -13.24 9.66 8.07
N PHE A 270 -13.92 10.21 7.06
CA PHE A 270 -13.31 10.97 5.99
C PHE A 270 -13.92 12.37 5.87
N SER A 271 -13.12 13.34 5.43
CA SER A 271 -13.62 14.70 5.17
C SER A 271 -14.70 14.69 4.08
N ARG A 272 -15.72 15.56 4.22
CA ARG A 272 -16.77 15.73 3.20
C ARG A 272 -16.15 15.97 1.82
N GLY A 273 -16.65 15.27 0.81
CA GLY A 273 -16.16 15.38 -0.58
C GLY A 273 -14.94 14.52 -0.90
N SER A 274 -14.40 13.76 0.06
CA SER A 274 -13.33 12.79 -0.21
C SER A 274 -13.79 11.74 -1.22
N ARG A 275 -13.05 11.56 -2.31
CA ARG A 275 -13.29 10.51 -3.31
C ARG A 275 -12.57 9.22 -2.94
N PRO A 276 -13.12 8.04 -3.31
CA PRO A 276 -12.40 6.78 -3.13
C PRO A 276 -11.09 6.78 -3.91
N PHE A 277 -10.04 6.26 -3.29
CA PHE A 277 -8.75 6.10 -3.94
C PHE A 277 -8.80 4.92 -4.93
N ILE A 278 -8.58 5.20 -6.21
CA ILE A 278 -8.62 4.18 -7.26
C ILE A 278 -7.21 3.86 -7.72
N TYR A 279 -6.87 2.57 -7.74
CA TYR A 279 -5.70 2.07 -8.45
C TYR A 279 -6.06 0.86 -9.29
N GLN A 280 -5.59 0.88 -10.53
CA GLN A 280 -6.04 0.00 -11.60
C GLN A 280 -4.95 -1.00 -11.90
N GLU A 281 -5.31 -2.29 -11.98
CA GLU A 281 -4.37 -3.29 -12.45
C GLU A 281 -4.26 -3.26 -13.97
N VAL A 282 -3.15 -2.73 -14.46
CA VAL A 282 -2.79 -2.78 -15.88
C VAL A 282 -1.37 -3.29 -15.99
N ILE A 283 -1.21 -4.54 -16.44
CA ILE A 283 0.10 -5.14 -16.70
C ILE A 283 0.66 -4.58 -18.01
N ASP A 284 1.42 -3.49 -17.99
CA ASP A 284 2.09 -2.97 -19.19
C ASP A 284 3.61 -3.11 -19.06
N MET A 285 4.16 -4.14 -19.70
CA MET A 285 5.61 -4.38 -19.72
C MET A 285 6.31 -3.75 -20.94
N GLY A 286 5.55 -3.12 -21.85
CA GLY A 286 6.00 -2.79 -23.20
C GLY A 286 5.52 -3.83 -24.23
N GLY A 287 5.55 -3.47 -25.53
CA GLY A 287 5.31 -4.44 -26.62
C GLY A 287 3.87 -4.85 -26.93
N GLU A 288 2.88 -4.54 -26.08
CA GLU A 288 1.46 -4.85 -26.33
C GLU A 288 0.65 -3.64 -26.83
N ALA A 289 -0.60 -3.85 -27.28
CA ALA A 289 -1.44 -2.77 -27.81
C ALA A 289 -2.01 -1.85 -26.71
N VAL A 290 -2.40 -2.43 -25.57
CA VAL A 290 -2.97 -1.68 -24.44
C VAL A 290 -1.87 -1.07 -23.59
N ARG A 291 -1.97 0.22 -23.29
CA ARG A 291 -0.98 0.99 -22.53
C ARG A 291 -1.55 1.50 -21.20
N ASN A 292 -0.72 1.51 -20.17
CA ASN A 292 -1.10 2.00 -18.84
C ASN A 292 -1.62 3.46 -18.84
N LYS A 293 -1.07 4.31 -19.71
CA LYS A 293 -1.41 5.74 -19.82
C LYS A 293 -2.86 6.01 -20.21
N GLU A 294 -3.53 5.04 -20.84
CA GLU A 294 -4.95 5.14 -21.19
C GLU A 294 -5.83 5.27 -19.93
N TYR A 295 -5.34 4.82 -18.78
CA TYR A 295 -6.08 4.73 -17.52
C TYR A 295 -5.76 5.84 -16.51
N PHE A 296 -4.85 6.78 -16.82
CA PHE A 296 -4.41 7.82 -15.87
C PHE A 296 -5.49 8.80 -15.43
N ARG A 297 -6.54 8.96 -16.23
CA ARG A 297 -7.68 9.83 -15.88
C ARG A 297 -8.59 9.23 -14.81
N ASN A 298 -8.55 7.90 -14.64
CA ASN A 298 -9.44 7.16 -13.74
C ASN A 298 -8.85 6.98 -12.33
N GLY A 299 -7.54 7.19 -12.17
CA GLY A 299 -6.83 6.95 -10.92
C GLY A 299 -5.38 6.59 -11.14
N ARG A 300 -4.78 5.95 -10.13
CA ARG A 300 -3.44 5.38 -10.23
C ARG A 300 -3.47 4.05 -10.99
N VAL A 301 -2.30 3.56 -11.38
CA VAL A 301 -2.10 2.31 -12.11
C VAL A 301 -0.93 1.55 -11.48
N THR A 302 -1.03 0.22 -11.45
CA THR A 302 0.06 -0.66 -10.99
C THR A 302 1.26 -0.59 -11.95
N GLU A 303 2.42 -0.19 -11.45
CA GLU A 303 3.66 -0.14 -12.24
C GLU A 303 4.44 -1.46 -12.13
N PHE A 304 4.07 -2.44 -12.94
CA PHE A 304 4.69 -3.78 -12.89
C PHE A 304 6.16 -3.78 -13.33
N ARG A 305 6.60 -2.81 -14.15
CA ARG A 305 8.00 -2.68 -14.55
C ARG A 305 8.89 -2.37 -13.35
N TYR A 306 8.34 -1.72 -12.31
CA TYR A 306 9.05 -1.40 -11.08
C TYR A 306 9.68 -2.65 -10.44
N GLY A 307 8.85 -3.64 -10.10
CA GLY A 307 9.32 -4.86 -9.42
C GLY A 307 10.21 -5.72 -10.32
N ALA A 308 9.88 -5.81 -11.62
CA ALA A 308 10.65 -6.57 -12.59
C ALA A 308 12.07 -5.99 -12.79
N GLN A 309 12.18 -4.70 -13.10
CA GLN A 309 13.47 -4.04 -13.33
C GLN A 309 14.30 -3.95 -12.04
N LEU A 310 13.68 -3.68 -10.89
CA LEU A 310 14.39 -3.70 -9.62
C LEU A 310 14.91 -5.11 -9.31
N GLY A 311 14.11 -6.13 -9.61
CA GLY A 311 14.51 -7.53 -9.52
C GLY A 311 15.73 -7.87 -10.36
N THR A 312 15.77 -7.46 -11.64
CA THR A 312 16.93 -7.68 -12.53
C THR A 312 18.18 -6.98 -12.01
N VAL A 313 18.06 -5.73 -11.53
CA VAL A 313 19.17 -4.97 -10.96
C VAL A 313 19.74 -5.65 -9.71
N LEU A 314 18.89 -6.01 -8.74
CA LEU A 314 19.35 -6.60 -7.48
C LEU A 314 19.89 -8.03 -7.66
N ARG A 315 19.41 -8.75 -8.68
CA ARG A 315 19.96 -10.05 -9.08
C ARG A 315 21.22 -9.94 -9.94
N LYS A 316 21.65 -8.73 -10.31
CA LYS A 316 22.81 -8.46 -11.17
C LYS A 316 22.69 -9.13 -12.55
N TRP A 317 21.47 -9.27 -13.06
CA TRP A 317 21.20 -9.92 -14.34
C TRP A 317 21.56 -9.01 -15.52
N ASN A 318 22.04 -9.61 -16.61
CA ASN A 318 22.39 -8.90 -17.85
C ASN A 318 23.35 -7.71 -17.66
N GLY A 319 24.19 -7.76 -16.63
CA GLY A 319 25.14 -6.68 -16.31
C GLY A 319 24.52 -5.47 -15.62
N GLU A 320 23.24 -5.52 -15.24
CA GLU A 320 22.58 -4.47 -14.46
C GLU A 320 23.21 -4.32 -13.07
N LYS A 321 23.26 -3.07 -12.60
CA LYS A 321 23.95 -2.69 -11.35
C LYS A 321 23.14 -1.70 -10.55
N MET A 322 23.29 -1.70 -9.23
CA MET A 322 22.58 -0.72 -8.39
C MET A 322 22.97 0.73 -8.72
N ALA A 323 24.19 1.01 -9.19
CA ALA A 323 24.59 2.34 -9.66
C ALA A 323 23.66 2.91 -10.75
N ASN A 324 23.05 2.05 -11.58
CA ASN A 324 22.11 2.46 -12.62
C ASN A 324 20.84 3.10 -12.01
N LEU A 325 20.53 2.81 -10.74
CA LEU A 325 19.35 3.32 -10.03
C LEU A 325 19.46 4.80 -9.63
N LYS A 326 20.57 5.49 -9.93
CA LYS A 326 20.74 6.93 -9.67
C LYS A 326 19.60 7.78 -10.21
N ASN A 327 19.08 7.40 -11.37
CA ASN A 327 17.98 8.07 -12.07
C ASN A 327 16.68 7.25 -12.02
N TRP A 328 16.50 6.38 -11.02
CA TRP A 328 15.32 5.51 -10.89
C TRP A 328 13.99 6.28 -10.89
N GLY A 329 12.97 5.72 -11.53
CA GLY A 329 11.68 6.39 -11.74
C GLY A 329 11.38 6.57 -13.24
N GLU A 330 10.88 7.73 -13.63
CA GLU A 330 10.41 8.00 -15.00
C GLU A 330 11.51 7.81 -16.07
N ASN A 331 12.78 8.08 -15.75
CA ASN A 331 13.91 7.84 -16.67
C ASN A 331 14.16 6.36 -16.97
N TRP A 332 13.58 5.45 -16.19
CA TRP A 332 13.59 4.01 -16.46
C TRP A 332 12.39 3.56 -17.32
N ASN A 333 11.72 4.51 -17.97
CA ASN A 333 10.46 4.32 -18.69
C ASN A 333 9.36 3.76 -17.78
N LEU A 334 9.38 4.16 -16.51
CA LEU A 334 8.25 3.99 -15.60
C LEU A 334 7.27 5.17 -15.79
N MET A 335 6.02 4.97 -15.40
CA MET A 335 4.98 5.99 -15.51
C MET A 335 5.22 7.19 -14.58
N PRO A 336 4.47 8.31 -14.74
CA PRO A 336 4.56 9.42 -13.81
C PRO A 336 4.35 9.00 -12.36
N SER A 337 5.17 9.53 -11.45
CA SER A 337 5.21 9.08 -10.06
C SER A 337 3.88 9.23 -9.31
N ASP A 338 3.11 10.27 -9.64
CA ASP A 338 1.79 10.54 -9.10
C ASP A 338 0.69 9.60 -9.65
N LYS A 339 1.00 8.83 -10.68
CA LYS A 339 0.13 7.79 -11.26
C LYS A 339 0.48 6.38 -10.79
N ALA A 340 1.68 6.16 -10.26
CA ALA A 340 2.15 4.81 -9.92
C ALA A 340 1.67 4.30 -8.55
N ILE A 341 1.18 3.06 -8.53
CA ILE A 341 1.28 2.15 -7.37
C ILE A 341 2.45 1.19 -7.63
N VAL A 342 3.41 1.17 -6.71
CA VAL A 342 4.64 0.38 -6.83
C VAL A 342 4.70 -0.70 -5.77
N PHE A 343 5.32 -1.82 -6.14
CA PHE A 343 5.53 -2.98 -5.30
C PHE A 343 6.71 -3.78 -5.85
N VAL A 344 7.40 -4.53 -4.98
CA VAL A 344 8.46 -5.46 -5.40
C VAL A 344 7.84 -6.72 -6.02
N ASP A 345 6.82 -7.26 -5.35
CA ASP A 345 6.01 -8.39 -5.78
C ASP A 345 4.53 -8.14 -5.48
N ASN A 346 3.66 -8.88 -6.18
CA ASN A 346 2.25 -9.00 -5.85
C ASN A 346 1.89 -10.48 -5.65
N HIS A 347 0.61 -10.75 -5.40
CA HIS A 347 0.13 -12.09 -5.11
C HIS A 347 0.23 -13.06 -6.31
N ASP A 348 0.15 -12.55 -7.55
CA ASP A 348 0.35 -13.35 -8.78
C ASP A 348 1.83 -13.64 -9.03
N ASN A 349 2.65 -12.59 -9.18
CA ASN A 349 4.00 -12.71 -9.72
C ASN A 349 5.00 -13.31 -8.73
N GLN A 350 4.66 -13.32 -7.43
CA GLN A 350 5.44 -14.08 -6.45
C GLN A 350 5.34 -15.61 -6.64
N ARG A 351 4.37 -16.07 -7.44
CA ARG A 351 4.16 -17.46 -7.83
C ARG A 351 4.57 -17.74 -9.29
N GLY A 352 5.09 -16.72 -9.98
CA GLY A 352 5.40 -16.80 -11.41
C GLY A 352 4.21 -16.54 -12.32
N HIS A 353 3.04 -16.16 -11.79
CA HIS A 353 1.90 -15.73 -12.61
C HIS A 353 2.00 -14.23 -12.92
N GLY A 354 1.75 -13.83 -14.16
CA GLY A 354 1.77 -12.42 -14.54
C GLY A 354 3.18 -11.84 -14.77
N ALA A 355 3.35 -10.56 -14.48
CA ALA A 355 4.44 -9.76 -15.02
C ALA A 355 5.78 -9.92 -14.27
N GLY A 356 6.87 -9.96 -15.03
CA GLY A 356 8.26 -9.94 -14.54
C GLY A 356 8.92 -11.33 -14.38
N GLY A 357 8.14 -12.41 -14.35
CA GLY A 357 8.65 -13.78 -14.33
C GLY A 357 9.69 -14.03 -13.21
N ALA A 358 10.79 -14.71 -13.53
CA ALA A 358 11.81 -15.09 -12.56
C ALA A 358 12.62 -13.92 -11.96
N SER A 359 12.53 -12.71 -12.54
CA SER A 359 13.22 -11.53 -12.00
C SER A 359 12.67 -11.09 -10.66
N ILE A 360 11.37 -11.33 -10.42
CA ILE A 360 10.65 -10.89 -9.23
C ILE A 360 11.32 -11.46 -7.98
N LEU A 361 11.58 -10.58 -7.01
CA LEU A 361 12.08 -10.93 -5.69
C LEU A 361 10.88 -11.14 -4.76
N THR A 362 10.92 -12.19 -3.97
CA THR A 362 9.83 -12.56 -3.04
C THR A 362 10.42 -12.94 -1.68
N PHE A 363 9.57 -13.23 -0.69
CA PHE A 363 10.03 -13.74 0.60
C PHE A 363 10.86 -15.03 0.53
N TRP A 364 10.79 -15.79 -0.57
CA TRP A 364 11.66 -16.96 -0.81
C TRP A 364 13.13 -16.57 -1.04
N ASN A 365 13.41 -15.30 -1.35
CA ASN A 365 14.75 -14.73 -1.45
C ASN A 365 14.93 -13.61 -0.40
N PRO A 366 14.85 -13.91 0.91
CA PRO A 366 14.58 -12.91 1.94
C PRO A 366 15.64 -11.81 2.02
N ARG A 367 16.92 -12.14 1.78
CA ARG A 367 18.03 -11.17 1.82
C ARG A 367 17.88 -10.08 0.76
N LEU A 368 17.78 -10.47 -0.50
CA LEU A 368 17.59 -9.52 -1.62
C LEU A 368 16.21 -8.86 -1.57
N TYR A 369 15.19 -9.58 -1.11
CA TYR A 369 13.84 -9.03 -0.98
C TYR A 369 13.80 -7.85 -0.01
N LYS A 370 14.43 -7.97 1.17
CA LYS A 370 14.52 -6.86 2.12
C LYS A 370 15.28 -5.66 1.56
N MET A 371 16.33 -5.88 0.76
CA MET A 371 17.02 -4.79 0.07
C MET A 371 16.12 -4.09 -0.95
N ALA A 372 15.39 -4.86 -1.78
CA ALA A 372 14.49 -4.30 -2.77
C ALA A 372 13.34 -3.50 -2.12
N VAL A 373 12.73 -4.03 -1.07
CA VAL A 373 11.69 -3.33 -0.29
C VAL A 373 12.28 -2.11 0.42
N GLY A 374 13.49 -2.21 0.98
CA GLY A 374 14.20 -1.09 1.59
C GLY A 374 14.45 0.04 0.59
N PHE A 375 14.96 -0.28 -0.61
CA PHE A 375 15.15 0.69 -1.68
C PHE A 375 13.82 1.34 -2.09
N MET A 376 12.77 0.55 -2.30
CA MET A 376 11.44 1.03 -2.64
C MET A 376 10.87 1.99 -1.59
N LEU A 377 11.02 1.68 -0.31
CA LEU A 377 10.49 2.51 0.77
C LEU A 377 11.34 3.77 0.98
N ALA A 378 12.65 3.72 0.75
CA ALA A 378 13.53 4.87 0.82
C ALA A 378 13.41 5.82 -0.39
N HIS A 379 13.09 5.32 -1.58
CA HIS A 379 12.99 6.12 -2.81
C HIS A 379 11.66 6.88 -2.90
N PRO A 380 11.61 8.17 -3.33
CA PRO A 380 10.37 8.96 -3.32
C PRO A 380 9.32 8.51 -4.35
N TYR A 381 9.72 7.77 -5.38
CA TYR A 381 8.83 7.39 -6.48
C TYR A 381 7.64 6.52 -6.05
N GLY A 382 6.43 6.92 -6.47
CA GLY A 382 5.21 6.12 -6.41
C GLY A 382 4.57 6.03 -5.02
N SER A 383 3.35 5.50 -5.00
CA SER A 383 2.68 5.05 -3.77
C SER A 383 3.01 3.58 -3.52
N THR A 384 3.51 3.27 -2.33
CA THR A 384 4.12 1.97 -2.03
C THR A 384 3.12 0.98 -1.45
N ARG A 385 3.07 -0.21 -2.04
CA ARG A 385 2.35 -1.38 -1.50
C ARG A 385 3.35 -2.45 -1.11
N ILE A 386 3.22 -2.94 0.12
CA ILE A 386 4.02 -4.04 0.67
C ILE A 386 3.20 -5.32 0.56
N MET A 387 3.83 -6.42 0.13
CA MET A 387 3.20 -7.72 0.13
C MET A 387 3.26 -8.35 1.54
N SER A 388 2.21 -9.08 1.92
CA SER A 388 2.21 -9.95 3.09
C SER A 388 1.59 -11.29 2.72
N SER A 389 2.40 -12.34 2.75
CA SER A 389 2.12 -13.61 2.11
C SER A 389 1.84 -14.73 3.11
N TYR A 390 1.55 -15.91 2.56
CA TYR A 390 1.61 -17.19 3.25
C TYR A 390 2.59 -18.12 2.53
N LYS A 391 3.10 -19.13 3.24
CA LYS A 391 3.92 -20.19 2.67
C LYS A 391 3.02 -21.25 2.05
N TRP A 392 3.45 -21.76 0.90
CA TRP A 392 2.88 -22.94 0.25
C TRP A 392 4.00 -23.94 -0.06
N PRO A 393 3.70 -25.23 -0.32
CA PRO A 393 4.70 -26.23 -0.64
C PRO A 393 5.20 -26.02 -2.09
N LYS A 394 5.93 -24.93 -2.33
CA LYS A 394 6.51 -24.59 -3.63
C LYS A 394 7.32 -25.77 -4.18
N HIS A 395 7.01 -26.19 -5.41
CA HIS A 395 7.66 -27.32 -6.06
C HIS A 395 7.94 -27.00 -7.52
N ILE A 396 9.20 -26.71 -7.83
CA ILE A 396 9.63 -26.33 -9.19
C ILE A 396 9.86 -27.59 -10.02
N GLN A 397 9.09 -27.76 -11.09
CA GLN A 397 9.31 -28.75 -12.14
C GLN A 397 9.44 -28.02 -13.48
N ASN A 398 10.52 -28.30 -14.21
CA ASN A 398 10.81 -27.66 -15.51
C ASN A 398 10.71 -26.11 -15.47
N GLY A 399 11.24 -25.49 -14.41
CA GLY A 399 11.24 -24.04 -14.25
C GLY A 399 9.91 -23.42 -13.79
N THR A 400 8.85 -24.21 -13.61
CA THR A 400 7.53 -23.74 -13.17
C THR A 400 7.16 -24.35 -11.82
N ASP A 401 6.53 -23.57 -10.95
CA ASP A 401 5.99 -24.09 -9.68
C ASP A 401 4.66 -24.81 -9.91
N ILE A 402 4.64 -26.14 -9.85
CA ILE A 402 3.41 -26.91 -10.06
C ILE A 402 2.39 -26.77 -8.92
N ASN A 403 2.81 -26.17 -7.79
CA ASN A 403 1.97 -25.88 -6.63
C ASN A 403 1.63 -24.38 -6.50
N ASN A 404 1.82 -23.60 -7.57
CA ASN A 404 1.48 -22.17 -7.63
C ASN A 404 -0.01 -21.85 -7.36
N TRP A 405 -0.89 -22.85 -7.44
CA TRP A 405 -2.33 -22.71 -7.21
C TRP A 405 -2.72 -22.73 -5.72
N VAL A 406 -1.86 -23.25 -4.85
CA VAL A 406 -2.21 -23.57 -3.45
C VAL A 406 -2.76 -22.35 -2.71
N GLY A 407 -3.95 -22.52 -2.14
CA GLY A 407 -4.64 -21.51 -1.34
C GLY A 407 -3.97 -21.21 0.00
N PRO A 408 -4.58 -20.31 0.82
CA PRO A 408 -4.03 -19.94 2.12
C PRO A 408 -3.97 -21.12 3.10
N PRO A 409 -3.18 -21.02 4.18
CA PRO A 409 -3.18 -22.00 5.25
C PRO A 409 -4.60 -22.23 5.75
N SER A 410 -5.09 -23.46 5.61
CA SER A 410 -6.49 -23.81 5.86
C SER A 410 -6.60 -25.07 6.71
N TYR A 411 -7.72 -25.22 7.41
CA TYR A 411 -8.12 -26.48 8.05
C TYR A 411 -8.67 -27.45 7.00
N SER A 412 -8.91 -28.71 7.38
CA SER A 412 -9.39 -29.76 6.46
C SER A 412 -10.77 -29.46 5.87
N ASP A 413 -11.58 -28.64 6.54
CA ASP A 413 -12.88 -28.16 6.06
C ASP A 413 -12.77 -27.00 5.04
N GLY A 414 -11.56 -26.53 4.75
CA GLY A 414 -11.29 -25.42 3.83
C GLY A 414 -11.42 -24.03 4.45
N SER A 415 -11.75 -23.92 5.73
CA SER A 415 -11.72 -22.65 6.46
C SER A 415 -10.27 -22.18 6.67
N ILE A 416 -10.06 -20.87 6.55
CA ILE A 416 -8.72 -20.28 6.64
C ILE A 416 -8.25 -20.28 8.11
N LYS A 417 -7.00 -20.68 8.34
CA LYS A 417 -6.36 -20.64 9.65
C LYS A 417 -6.14 -19.20 10.11
N HIS A 418 -6.43 -18.95 11.39
CA HIS A 418 -6.15 -17.66 12.01
C HIS A 418 -4.66 -17.29 11.97
N VAL A 419 -4.37 -15.99 12.04
CA VAL A 419 -2.99 -15.50 12.10
C VAL A 419 -2.53 -15.44 13.55
N SER A 420 -1.77 -16.43 13.98
CA SER A 420 -1.13 -16.42 15.30
C SER A 420 0.11 -15.54 15.32
N ILE A 421 0.36 -14.86 16.44
CA ILE A 421 1.57 -14.05 16.66
C ILE A 421 2.45 -14.77 17.66
N ASN A 422 3.67 -15.07 17.24
CA ASN A 422 4.69 -15.70 18.07
C ASN A 422 5.28 -14.69 19.07
N PRO A 423 5.90 -15.13 20.18
CA PRO A 423 6.52 -14.24 21.17
C PRO A 423 7.59 -13.29 20.59
N ASN A 424 8.25 -13.68 19.51
CA ASN A 424 9.25 -12.86 18.81
C ASN A 424 8.63 -11.86 17.79
N GLY A 425 7.30 -11.72 17.77
CA GLY A 425 6.56 -10.81 16.89
C GLY A 425 6.31 -11.30 15.46
N THR A 426 6.87 -12.46 15.07
CA THR A 426 6.59 -13.12 13.78
C THR A 426 5.23 -13.81 13.78
N CYS A 427 4.76 -14.26 12.62
CA CYS A 427 3.50 -15.00 12.52
C CYS A 427 3.69 -16.52 12.51
N GLY A 428 2.70 -17.25 13.01
CA GLY A 428 2.59 -18.69 12.93
C GLY A 428 1.61 -19.15 11.84
N ASN A 429 1.19 -20.42 11.91
CA ASN A 429 0.19 -21.04 11.03
C ASN A 429 0.48 -20.95 9.51
N GLY A 430 1.74 -20.79 9.11
CA GLY A 430 2.14 -20.70 7.71
C GLY A 430 2.09 -19.30 7.11
N TRP A 431 1.68 -18.28 7.88
CA TRP A 431 1.72 -16.89 7.45
C TRP A 431 3.16 -16.34 7.50
N VAL A 432 3.58 -15.66 6.43
CA VAL A 432 4.96 -15.13 6.32
C VAL A 432 5.11 -13.80 7.05
N CYS A 433 4.11 -12.93 6.92
CA CYS A 433 4.07 -11.61 7.54
C CYS A 433 5.34 -10.76 7.27
N GLU A 434 5.68 -10.56 6.00
CA GLU A 434 6.81 -9.71 5.59
C GLU A 434 6.70 -8.30 6.16
N HIS A 435 5.48 -7.77 6.25
CA HIS A 435 5.20 -6.47 6.88
C HIS A 435 5.60 -6.41 8.37
N ARG A 436 5.77 -7.58 9.03
CA ARG A 436 6.27 -7.69 10.41
C ARG A 436 7.76 -7.87 10.52
N TRP A 437 8.45 -8.15 9.41
CA TRP A 437 9.89 -8.24 9.42
C TRP A 437 10.45 -6.89 9.84
N HIS A 438 11.27 -6.91 10.88
CA HIS A 438 11.80 -5.71 11.52
C HIS A 438 12.38 -4.71 10.50
N GLN A 439 13.13 -5.20 9.51
CA GLN A 439 13.70 -4.39 8.42
C GLN A 439 12.62 -3.70 7.58
N ILE A 440 11.55 -4.41 7.22
CA ILE A 440 10.47 -3.87 6.37
C ILE A 440 9.60 -2.89 7.17
N ARG A 441 9.19 -3.26 8.39
CA ARG A 441 8.44 -2.38 9.29
C ARG A 441 9.20 -1.07 9.52
N ASN A 442 10.49 -1.15 9.84
CA ASN A 442 11.28 0.06 10.09
C ASN A 442 11.46 0.90 8.83
N MET A 443 11.50 0.29 7.64
CA MET A 443 11.53 1.05 6.39
C MET A 443 10.18 1.71 6.05
N VAL A 444 9.05 1.20 6.54
CA VAL A 444 7.76 1.92 6.51
C VAL A 444 7.84 3.19 7.35
N ILE A 445 8.38 3.06 8.57
CA ILE A 445 8.59 4.19 9.47
C ILE A 445 9.59 5.19 8.86
N PHE A 446 10.67 4.71 8.24
CA PHE A 446 11.61 5.52 7.49
C PHE A 446 10.88 6.34 6.43
N ARG A 447 10.07 5.69 5.57
CA ARG A 447 9.32 6.37 4.49
C ARG A 447 8.44 7.49 5.03
N ASN A 448 7.76 7.24 6.14
CA ASN A 448 6.93 8.23 6.82
C ASN A 448 7.78 9.41 7.34
N ALA A 449 8.95 9.16 7.94
CA ALA A 449 9.84 10.18 8.48
C ALA A 449 10.47 11.07 7.39
N VAL A 450 10.67 10.53 6.18
CA VAL A 450 11.26 11.22 5.04
C VAL A 450 10.23 11.69 4.01
N HIS A 451 8.94 11.67 4.37
CA HIS A 451 7.83 11.98 3.47
C HIS A 451 8.04 13.34 2.76
N ASP A 452 7.71 13.40 1.46
CA ASP A 452 7.89 14.57 0.56
C ASP A 452 9.33 15.12 0.42
N LYS A 453 10.37 14.42 0.90
CA LYS A 453 11.76 14.86 0.66
C LYS A 453 12.32 14.37 -0.68
N PRO A 454 13.04 15.18 -1.46
CA PRO A 454 13.71 14.70 -2.66
C PRO A 454 14.89 13.78 -2.31
N ILE A 455 15.40 13.06 -3.31
CA ILE A 455 16.73 12.42 -3.20
C ILE A 455 17.79 13.52 -3.17
N ALA A 456 18.76 13.35 -2.29
CA ALA A 456 19.97 14.17 -2.21
C ALA A 456 21.17 13.24 -1.92
N TRP A 457 22.39 13.76 -2.03
CA TRP A 457 23.59 13.05 -1.58
C TRP A 457 23.76 11.63 -2.17
N TRP A 458 23.43 11.46 -3.45
CA TRP A 458 23.67 10.19 -4.12
C TRP A 458 25.17 9.90 -4.21
N TRP A 459 25.55 8.70 -3.84
CA TRP A 459 26.89 8.14 -4.01
C TRP A 459 26.77 6.72 -4.58
N ASP A 460 27.69 6.34 -5.45
CA ASP A 460 27.85 4.97 -5.93
C ASP A 460 29.31 4.69 -6.26
N ASN A 461 29.70 3.42 -6.24
CA ASN A 461 31.03 2.97 -6.61
C ASN A 461 31.13 2.55 -8.09
N SER A 462 30.24 3.04 -8.96
CA SER A 462 30.02 2.55 -10.34
C SER A 462 29.64 1.06 -10.45
N ASN A 463 29.23 0.42 -9.34
CA ASN A 463 28.82 -0.97 -9.28
C ASN A 463 27.60 -1.18 -8.37
N ASN A 464 27.66 -2.06 -7.37
CA ASN A 464 26.50 -2.40 -6.53
C ASN A 464 26.60 -1.89 -5.09
N GLN A 465 27.50 -0.95 -4.81
CA GLN A 465 27.48 -0.18 -3.57
C GLN A 465 26.92 1.20 -3.90
N VAL A 466 25.80 1.55 -3.26
CA VAL A 466 25.10 2.80 -3.48
C VAL A 466 24.60 3.38 -2.17
N ALA A 467 24.50 4.69 -2.09
CA ALA A 467 23.92 5.40 -0.97
C ALA A 467 23.18 6.63 -1.46
N PHE A 468 22.15 7.04 -0.71
CA PHE A 468 21.50 8.32 -0.95
C PHE A 468 20.77 8.82 0.29
N GLY A 469 20.61 10.14 0.35
CA GLY A 469 19.82 10.84 1.34
C GLY A 469 18.41 11.15 0.85
N ARG A 470 17.52 11.33 1.82
CA ARG A 470 16.24 12.03 1.66
C ARG A 470 16.36 13.33 2.44
N ASP A 471 16.46 14.43 1.68
CA ASP A 471 16.99 15.72 2.10
C ASP A 471 16.72 16.09 3.59
N GLY A 472 17.79 16.06 4.39
CA GLY A 472 17.79 16.43 5.80
C GLY A 472 17.02 15.50 6.75
N LYS A 473 16.45 14.39 6.28
CA LYS A 473 15.53 13.54 7.04
C LYS A 473 15.93 12.08 7.16
N GLY A 474 16.58 11.51 6.16
CA GLY A 474 17.10 10.14 6.23
C GLY A 474 18.25 9.88 5.27
N PHE A 475 18.98 8.81 5.51
CA PHE A 475 20.08 8.34 4.67
C PHE A 475 20.12 6.82 4.67
N ILE A 476 20.40 6.23 3.51
CA ILE A 476 20.43 4.78 3.32
C ILE A 476 21.65 4.38 2.50
N VAL A 477 22.25 3.24 2.84
CA VAL A 477 23.45 2.68 2.20
C VAL A 477 23.23 1.21 1.91
N PHE A 478 23.54 0.77 0.69
CA PHE A 478 23.44 -0.63 0.25
C PHE A 478 24.80 -1.16 -0.19
N ASN A 479 25.06 -2.42 0.13
CA ASN A 479 26.18 -3.18 -0.42
C ASN A 479 25.68 -4.48 -1.06
N ASN A 480 25.48 -4.49 -2.37
CA ASN A 480 25.16 -5.71 -3.14
C ASN A 480 26.36 -6.18 -4.01
N ASP A 481 27.56 -5.68 -3.71
CA ASP A 481 28.81 -6.20 -4.24
C ASP A 481 29.29 -7.41 -3.43
N ASP A 482 30.20 -8.18 -4.02
CA ASP A 482 30.82 -9.34 -3.37
C ASP A 482 32.01 -8.93 -2.46
N ARG A 483 32.26 -7.61 -2.31
CA ARG A 483 33.28 -7.02 -1.42
C ARG A 483 32.66 -6.15 -0.32
N ASN A 484 33.39 -5.97 0.78
CA ASN A 484 32.96 -5.10 1.87
C ASN A 484 32.88 -3.63 1.41
N LEU A 485 31.94 -2.88 1.98
CA LEU A 485 31.83 -1.42 1.86
C LEU A 485 32.45 -0.81 3.12
N SER A 486 33.32 0.18 2.96
CA SER A 486 33.91 0.96 4.05
C SER A 486 34.16 2.39 3.59
N GLU A 487 33.19 3.28 3.74
CA GLU A 487 33.19 4.61 3.10
C GLU A 487 32.74 5.72 4.04
N MET A 488 33.35 6.89 3.89
CA MET A 488 32.89 8.13 4.54
C MET A 488 31.95 8.88 3.60
N LEU A 489 30.68 8.99 3.98
CA LEU A 489 29.62 9.52 3.12
C LEU A 489 29.00 10.78 3.71
N SER A 490 28.77 11.78 2.87
CA SER A 490 27.97 12.96 3.24
C SER A 490 26.50 12.56 3.33
N THR A 491 25.92 12.63 4.52
CA THR A 491 24.56 12.15 4.76
C THR A 491 23.49 13.22 4.57
N GLY A 492 23.88 14.49 4.72
CA GLY A 492 22.95 15.63 4.83
C GLY A 492 22.15 15.65 6.13
N LEU A 493 22.42 14.77 7.09
CA LEU A 493 21.74 14.72 8.37
C LEU A 493 22.42 15.62 9.41
N PRO A 494 21.67 16.14 10.40
CA PRO A 494 22.26 16.83 11.55
C PRO A 494 23.21 15.92 12.32
N ALA A 495 24.26 16.50 12.90
CA ALA A 495 25.24 15.77 13.71
C ALA A 495 24.60 15.05 14.91
N GLY A 496 25.10 13.86 15.23
CA GLY A 496 24.66 13.05 16.36
C GLY A 496 24.78 11.55 16.12
N ILE A 497 24.25 10.77 17.05
CA ILE A 497 24.27 9.31 17.00
C ILE A 497 22.91 8.83 16.48
N TYR A 498 22.92 7.99 15.47
CA TYR A 498 21.72 7.42 14.86
C TYR A 498 21.73 5.91 15.00
N CYS A 499 20.57 5.34 15.32
CA CYS A 499 20.39 3.89 15.30
C CYS A 499 20.13 3.42 13.87
N ASP A 500 20.90 2.45 13.41
CA ASP A 500 20.58 1.73 12.18
C ASP A 500 19.28 0.94 12.37
N VAL A 501 18.26 1.31 11.60
CA VAL A 501 16.94 0.71 11.72
C VAL A 501 16.82 -0.63 10.99
N ILE A 502 17.88 -1.09 10.31
CA ILE A 502 17.93 -2.39 9.63
C ILE A 502 18.48 -3.50 10.54
N THR A 503 19.56 -3.23 11.27
CA THR A 503 20.13 -4.20 12.22
C THR A 503 19.51 -4.12 13.62
N GLY A 504 18.90 -2.99 13.96
CA GLY A 504 18.17 -2.83 15.22
C GLY A 504 17.17 -1.68 15.19
N GLN A 505 16.95 -1.03 16.32
CA GLN A 505 16.04 0.10 16.45
C GLN A 505 16.46 1.00 17.61
N LYS A 506 15.85 2.18 17.70
CA LYS A 506 15.96 3.05 18.86
C LYS A 506 15.02 2.55 19.97
N GLU A 507 15.56 2.30 21.16
CA GLU A 507 14.80 2.00 22.38
C GLU A 507 15.21 2.97 23.48
N GLY A 508 14.34 3.94 23.77
CA GLY A 508 14.68 5.05 24.65
C GLY A 508 15.88 5.84 24.11
N ASN A 509 16.97 5.86 24.88
CA ASN A 509 18.22 6.55 24.52
C ASN A 509 19.32 5.58 24.06
N GLN A 510 18.95 4.39 23.59
CA GLN A 510 19.91 3.36 23.14
C GLN A 510 19.53 2.80 21.76
N CYS A 511 20.54 2.31 21.05
CA CYS A 511 20.37 1.56 19.81
C CYS A 511 20.59 0.07 20.09
N THR A 512 19.68 -0.79 19.63
CA THR A 512 19.83 -2.24 19.78
C THR A 512 20.69 -2.88 18.69
N GLY A 513 20.99 -2.13 17.62
CA GLY A 513 21.83 -2.55 16.50
C GLY A 513 23.01 -1.61 16.30
N ILE A 514 23.45 -1.48 15.04
CA ILE A 514 24.57 -0.60 14.67
C ILE A 514 24.25 0.86 15.01
N GLN A 515 25.27 1.59 15.47
CA GLN A 515 25.23 3.04 15.68
C GLN A 515 26.02 3.74 14.58
N ILE A 516 25.44 4.81 14.02
CA ILE A 516 26.09 5.66 13.03
C ILE A 516 26.32 7.03 13.65
N HIS A 517 27.59 7.45 13.69
CA HIS A 517 28.00 8.76 14.15
C HIS A 517 28.08 9.72 12.97
N VAL A 518 27.15 10.67 12.92
CA VAL A 518 27.17 11.78 11.95
C VAL A 518 27.93 12.94 12.58
N ALA A 519 29.05 13.32 11.98
CA ALA A 519 29.90 14.42 12.42
C ALA A 519 29.25 15.79 12.18
N ALA A 520 29.84 16.86 12.74
CA ALA A 520 29.36 18.24 12.60
C ALA A 520 29.20 18.71 11.14
N ASN A 521 30.04 18.17 10.24
CA ASN A 521 30.00 18.45 8.80
C ASN A 521 29.01 17.55 8.02
N GLY A 522 28.21 16.73 8.70
CA GLY A 522 27.22 15.84 8.08
C GLY A 522 27.78 14.54 7.50
N ILE A 523 29.08 14.26 7.67
CA ILE A 523 29.73 13.03 7.20
C ILE A 523 29.59 11.92 8.25
N ALA A 524 29.37 10.68 7.79
CA ALA A 524 29.42 9.49 8.63
C ALA A 524 30.19 8.36 7.95
N ASN A 525 30.85 7.52 8.75
CA ASN A 525 31.51 6.31 8.27
C ASN A 525 30.53 5.14 8.26
N PHE A 526 30.46 4.42 7.14
CA PHE A 526 29.64 3.22 6.99
C PHE A 526 30.52 2.03 6.67
N HIS A 527 30.36 0.95 7.43
CA HIS A 527 31.01 -0.33 7.18
C HIS A 527 29.96 -1.43 7.02
N ILE A 528 29.89 -2.06 5.85
CA ILE A 528 28.92 -3.12 5.54
C ILE A 528 29.64 -4.28 4.88
N SER A 529 29.74 -5.41 5.57
CA SER A 529 30.32 -6.62 4.98
C SER A 529 29.45 -7.15 3.82
N SER A 530 30.07 -7.66 2.75
CA SER A 530 29.34 -8.36 1.69
C SER A 530 28.63 -9.63 2.19
N GLN A 531 29.06 -10.16 3.35
CA GLN A 531 28.47 -11.31 4.03
C GLN A 531 27.47 -10.92 5.14
N ALA A 532 27.17 -9.63 5.31
CA ALA A 532 26.18 -9.21 6.29
C ALA A 532 24.82 -9.83 5.98
N LYS A 533 24.11 -10.24 7.05
CA LYS A 533 22.75 -10.81 6.96
C LYS A 533 21.81 -9.86 6.22
N GLU A 534 21.87 -8.58 6.57
CA GLU A 534 21.23 -7.47 5.86
C GLU A 534 22.33 -6.53 5.38
N PRO A 535 22.71 -6.54 4.09
CA PRO A 535 23.84 -5.75 3.62
C PRO A 535 23.40 -4.34 3.22
N PHE A 536 22.64 -3.68 4.11
CA PHE A 536 22.23 -2.29 3.96
C PHE A 536 21.95 -1.68 5.34
N ILE A 537 22.17 -0.37 5.46
CA ILE A 537 21.98 0.42 6.69
C ILE A 537 21.05 1.57 6.37
N ALA A 538 20.13 1.89 7.27
CA ALA A 538 19.24 3.03 7.13
C ALA A 538 19.15 3.82 8.44
N ILE A 539 19.27 5.14 8.36
CA ILE A 539 19.15 6.06 9.49
C ILE A 539 18.24 7.22 9.14
N HIS A 540 17.48 7.72 10.11
CA HIS A 540 16.59 8.87 9.93
C HIS A 540 16.44 9.68 11.21
N VAL A 541 15.91 10.89 11.10
CA VAL A 541 15.83 11.86 12.22
C VAL A 541 15.10 11.34 13.46
N GLU A 542 14.07 10.50 13.29
CA GLU A 542 13.35 9.90 14.42
C GLU A 542 14.12 8.72 15.09
N ALA A 543 15.17 8.21 14.44
CA ALA A 543 16.07 7.19 14.98
C ALA A 543 17.37 7.78 15.57
N LYS A 544 17.47 9.11 15.68
CA LYS A 544 18.57 9.81 16.35
C LYS A 544 18.44 9.69 17.87
N LEU A 545 19.54 9.44 18.60
CA LEU A 545 19.56 9.44 20.07
C LEU A 545 19.47 10.86 20.65
#